data_AF-A0A9W9A8M2-F1
#
_entry.id   AF-A0A9W9A8M2-F1
#
_cell.length_a   1.000
_cell.length_b   1.000
_cell.length_c   1.000
_cell.angle_alpha   90.00
_cell.angle_beta   90.00
_cell.angle_gamma   90.00
#
_symmetry.space_group_name_H-M   'P 1'
#
loop_
_entity.id
_entity.type
_entity.pdbx_description
1 polymer ?
#
loop_
_entity_poly.entity_id
_entity_poly.type
_entity_poly.pdbx_seq_one_letter_code
_entity_poly.pdbx_strand_id
1 'polypeptide(L)'
;MSEEHSSAISKRIESEVVTMKYVDTRTAIPIPHVLHYNAHAEEDVGSPYILMSKVDGVPLSSVWDDMDDDRRLIVLRQVVDILLELWSHRFDKKGGLFDETDGSLCIRSSSLFVSPDNNGTRHRLQTTSYLHAADFWLAYANAQLYDIDESDFGSDIKPFTHSQAWFMRSLIPALFDPSIDVHGFPLSPGDFHSQNIMIADANSSHPRITSVIDWEFSGPDFVSSFAQYPLFIVDHPHWKNDHPLRERNLRDQATFDRLIREAERRRDPVNDNVKLSRLISNSYGIYLFQQAMYYPGMYSSIYPLLFAHVFGDDDDDNFSTDYYWALMENILKKDKQQFDRENGVWLEAREILGEEAVRPHLTRTEFIDLILKFEDRFDNGGSVSQWLTSLKQNVM
;
A
#
# COMPACT_ATOMS: atom_id res chain seq x y z
N MET A 1 18.33 16.31 -11.59
CA MET A 1 17.29 15.28 -11.71
C MET A 1 17.71 14.34 -12.82
N SER A 2 17.75 13.02 -12.60
CA SER A 2 18.07 12.06 -13.67
C SER A 2 16.96 12.07 -14.73
N GLU A 3 17.26 11.71 -15.97
CA GLU A 3 16.28 11.62 -17.08
C GLU A 3 15.10 10.70 -16.72
N GLU A 4 15.37 9.61 -16.02
CA GLU A 4 14.35 8.65 -15.57
C GLU A 4 13.42 9.25 -14.51
N HIS A 5 13.93 10.04 -13.57
CA HIS A 5 13.10 10.73 -12.57
C HIS A 5 12.23 11.83 -13.22
N SER A 6 12.78 12.54 -14.21
CA SER A 6 12.03 13.48 -15.04
C SER A 6 10.88 12.80 -15.79
N SER A 7 11.14 11.60 -16.34
CA SER A 7 10.15 10.81 -17.05
C SER A 7 9.01 10.33 -16.14
N ALA A 8 9.32 9.87 -14.92
CA ALA A 8 8.31 9.44 -13.96
C ALA A 8 7.38 10.59 -13.54
N ILE A 9 7.93 11.77 -13.25
CA ILE A 9 7.15 12.97 -12.93
C ILE A 9 6.27 13.37 -14.12
N SER A 10 6.84 13.39 -15.34
CA SER A 10 6.08 13.73 -16.55
C SER A 10 4.84 12.84 -16.70
N LYS A 11 5.01 11.52 -16.54
CA LYS A 11 3.91 10.56 -16.67
C LYS A 11 2.86 10.70 -15.57
N ARG A 12 3.25 11.09 -14.35
CA ARG A 12 2.29 11.40 -13.27
C ARG A 12 1.40 12.57 -13.64
N ILE A 13 2.00 13.67 -14.12
CA ILE A 13 1.26 14.87 -14.55
C ILE A 13 0.31 14.55 -15.70
N GLU A 14 0.80 13.82 -16.72
CA GLU A 14 -0.06 13.36 -17.83
C GLU A 14 -1.25 12.54 -17.34
N SER A 15 -1.00 11.56 -16.46
CA SER A 15 -2.07 10.71 -15.96
C SER A 15 -3.08 11.46 -15.09
N GLU A 16 -2.62 12.36 -14.23
CA GLU A 16 -3.49 13.17 -13.38
C GLU A 16 -4.41 14.03 -14.25
N VAL A 17 -3.87 14.72 -15.26
CA VAL A 17 -4.65 15.58 -16.16
C VAL A 17 -5.69 14.76 -16.93
N VAL A 18 -5.32 13.58 -17.44
CA VAL A 18 -6.27 12.72 -18.16
C VAL A 18 -7.36 12.20 -17.22
N THR A 19 -7.03 11.80 -15.99
CA THR A 19 -8.04 11.40 -15.00
C THR A 19 -8.97 12.55 -14.66
N MET A 20 -8.45 13.77 -14.43
CA MET A 20 -9.28 14.94 -14.17
C MET A 20 -10.25 15.22 -15.33
N LYS A 21 -9.78 15.21 -16.57
CA LYS A 21 -10.65 15.36 -17.75
C LYS A 21 -11.71 14.25 -17.82
N TYR A 22 -11.34 13.01 -17.51
CA TYR A 22 -12.28 11.90 -17.47
C TYR A 22 -13.37 12.13 -16.41
N VAL A 23 -12.99 12.51 -15.19
CA VAL A 23 -13.92 12.79 -14.08
C VAL A 23 -14.86 13.96 -14.44
N ASP A 24 -14.31 15.08 -14.94
CA ASP A 24 -15.09 16.27 -15.34
C ASP A 24 -16.14 15.95 -16.42
N THR A 25 -15.82 15.04 -17.34
CA THR A 25 -16.69 14.71 -18.49
C THR A 25 -17.63 13.54 -18.26
N ARG A 26 -17.31 12.64 -17.32
CA ARG A 26 -18.04 11.38 -17.10
C ARG A 26 -18.79 11.32 -15.77
N THR A 27 -18.58 12.28 -14.88
CA THR A 27 -19.17 12.29 -13.53
C THR A 27 -19.79 13.65 -13.22
N ALA A 28 -20.55 13.71 -12.13
CA ALA A 28 -21.03 14.92 -11.49
C ALA A 28 -20.14 15.35 -10.30
N ILE A 29 -19.00 14.69 -10.10
CA ILE A 29 -18.05 15.02 -9.02
C ILE A 29 -17.47 16.40 -9.30
N PRO A 30 -17.59 17.35 -8.36
CA PRO A 30 -16.99 18.66 -8.56
C PRO A 30 -15.47 18.55 -8.46
N ILE A 31 -14.76 19.03 -9.47
CA ILE A 31 -13.30 19.08 -9.52
C ILE A 31 -12.85 20.43 -10.12
N PRO A 32 -11.58 20.86 -9.97
CA PRO A 32 -11.12 22.05 -10.68
C PRO A 32 -10.92 21.74 -12.17
N HIS A 33 -11.22 22.70 -13.04
CA HIS A 33 -10.99 22.56 -14.47
C HIS A 33 -9.51 22.79 -14.80
N VAL A 34 -8.89 21.86 -15.53
CA VAL A 34 -7.53 22.02 -16.04
C VAL A 34 -7.53 23.10 -17.12
N LEU A 35 -6.77 24.18 -16.90
CA LEU A 35 -6.64 25.31 -17.82
C LEU A 35 -5.42 25.15 -18.73
N HIS A 36 -4.33 24.64 -18.18
CA HIS A 36 -3.09 24.35 -18.89
C HIS A 36 -2.27 23.34 -18.08
N TYR A 37 -1.38 22.60 -18.71
CA TYR A 37 -0.38 21.81 -18.00
C TYR A 37 0.87 21.69 -18.87
N ASN A 38 2.01 21.51 -18.24
CA ASN A 38 3.23 21.08 -18.93
C ASN A 38 3.80 19.91 -18.13
N ALA A 39 3.92 18.74 -18.78
CA ALA A 39 4.46 17.55 -18.15
C ALA A 39 6.00 17.53 -18.18
N HIS A 40 6.64 18.33 -19.05
CA HIS A 40 8.08 18.31 -19.28
C HIS A 40 8.73 19.58 -18.76
N ALA A 41 9.90 19.44 -18.13
CA ALA A 41 10.63 20.56 -17.54
C ALA A 41 11.39 21.42 -18.57
N GLU A 42 11.36 21.07 -19.86
CA GLU A 42 12.26 21.62 -20.87
C GLU A 42 11.78 22.92 -21.51
N GLU A 43 10.58 23.41 -21.15
CA GLU A 43 10.00 24.67 -21.67
C GLU A 43 9.22 25.44 -20.56
N ASP A 44 8.89 26.71 -20.80
CA ASP A 44 8.13 27.60 -19.90
C ASP A 44 8.74 27.87 -18.50
N VAL A 45 8.12 27.30 -17.45
CA VAL A 45 8.38 27.57 -16.02
C VAL A 45 9.60 26.78 -15.50
N GLY A 46 10.14 25.85 -16.31
CA GLY A 46 11.30 25.03 -15.96
C GLY A 46 11.00 23.88 -15.00
N SER A 47 9.72 23.55 -14.80
CA SER A 47 9.26 22.43 -13.97
C SER A 47 7.90 21.95 -14.48
N PRO A 48 7.57 20.65 -14.35
CA PRO A 48 6.24 20.15 -14.63
C PRO A 48 5.20 20.84 -13.73
N TYR A 49 4.02 21.14 -14.28
CA TYR A 49 2.93 21.79 -13.55
C TYR A 49 1.55 21.48 -14.16
N ILE A 50 0.52 21.62 -13.33
CA ILE A 50 -0.87 21.70 -13.75
C ILE A 50 -1.41 23.05 -13.28
N LEU A 51 -1.90 23.85 -14.22
CA LEU A 51 -2.64 25.09 -13.97
C LEU A 51 -4.13 24.79 -14.08
N MET A 52 -4.87 25.07 -13.03
CA MET A 52 -6.30 24.73 -12.91
C MET A 52 -7.10 25.90 -12.33
N SER A 53 -8.42 25.85 -12.48
CA SER A 53 -9.32 26.85 -11.92
C SER A 53 -9.25 26.88 -10.39
N LYS A 54 -9.26 28.08 -9.80
CA LYS A 54 -9.43 28.23 -8.35
C LYS A 54 -10.84 27.77 -7.94
N VAL A 55 -10.93 26.94 -6.91
CA VAL A 55 -12.18 26.47 -6.33
C VAL A 55 -12.51 27.24 -5.04
N ASP A 56 -13.81 27.35 -4.74
CA ASP A 56 -14.28 28.03 -3.54
C ASP A 56 -14.18 27.13 -2.30
N GLY A 57 -14.06 27.73 -1.12
CA GLY A 57 -14.08 27.04 0.16
C GLY A 57 -12.71 26.88 0.83
N VAL A 58 -12.68 26.04 1.85
CA VAL A 58 -11.49 25.68 2.64
C VAL A 58 -11.30 24.16 2.63
N PRO A 59 -10.10 23.62 2.88
CA PRO A 59 -9.90 22.19 3.03
C PRO A 59 -10.77 21.63 4.18
N LEU A 60 -11.41 20.48 3.98
CA LEU A 60 -12.23 19.82 4.98
C LEU A 60 -11.43 19.54 6.26
N SER A 61 -10.14 19.20 6.13
CA SER A 61 -9.22 19.01 7.26
C SER A 61 -9.14 20.20 8.22
N SER A 62 -9.37 21.43 7.73
CA SER A 62 -9.29 22.64 8.54
C SER A 62 -10.52 22.89 9.42
N VAL A 63 -11.63 22.18 9.18
CA VAL A 63 -12.91 22.40 9.86
C VAL A 63 -13.55 21.11 10.37
N TRP A 64 -13.12 19.93 9.90
CA TRP A 64 -13.74 18.63 10.20
C TRP A 64 -13.79 18.34 11.69
N ASP A 65 -12.70 18.63 12.40
CA ASP A 65 -12.58 18.26 13.80
C ASP A 65 -13.47 19.06 14.73
N ASP A 66 -13.76 20.32 14.36
CA ASP A 66 -14.63 21.24 15.11
C ASP A 66 -16.10 21.19 14.64
N MET A 67 -16.40 20.39 13.61
CA MET A 67 -17.72 20.31 13.00
C MET A 67 -18.66 19.41 13.83
N ASP A 68 -19.86 19.89 14.11
CA ASP A 68 -20.88 19.09 14.80
C ASP A 68 -21.38 17.90 13.97
N ASP A 69 -21.99 16.93 14.64
CA ASP A 69 -22.44 15.66 14.05
C ASP A 69 -23.46 15.86 12.91
N ASP A 70 -24.34 16.86 13.02
CA ASP A 70 -25.37 17.14 12.00
C ASP A 70 -24.74 17.62 10.69
N ARG A 71 -23.77 18.53 10.78
CA ARG A 71 -23.01 19.01 9.61
C ARG A 71 -22.13 17.90 9.04
N ARG A 72 -21.44 17.13 9.88
CA ARG A 72 -20.62 15.99 9.41
C ARG A 72 -21.45 14.94 8.70
N LEU A 73 -22.68 14.67 9.16
CA LEU A 73 -23.63 13.81 8.46
C LEU A 73 -23.93 14.30 7.04
N ILE A 74 -24.10 15.60 6.84
CA ILE A 74 -24.35 16.19 5.51
C ILE A 74 -23.12 16.05 4.59
N VAL A 75 -21.93 16.25 5.14
CA VAL A 75 -20.66 16.06 4.39
C VAL A 75 -20.45 14.60 4.04
N LEU A 76 -20.61 13.66 4.99
CA LEU A 76 -20.47 12.23 4.75
C LEU A 76 -21.44 11.73 3.68
N ARG A 77 -22.65 12.31 3.60
CA ARG A 77 -23.60 11.97 2.53
C ARG A 77 -23.06 12.34 1.16
N GLN A 78 -22.47 13.53 1.01
CA GLN A 78 -21.82 13.97 -0.24
C GLN A 78 -20.58 13.11 -0.57
N VAL A 79 -19.79 12.73 0.43
CA VAL A 79 -18.66 11.80 0.25
C VAL A 79 -19.14 10.44 -0.26
N VAL A 80 -20.22 9.91 0.30
CA VAL A 80 -20.87 8.67 -0.18
C VAL A 80 -21.38 8.81 -1.61
N ASP A 81 -21.87 9.99 -2.01
CA ASP A 81 -22.27 10.27 -3.40
C ASP A 81 -21.08 10.17 -4.35
N ILE A 82 -19.96 10.83 -4.01
CA ILE A 82 -18.72 10.80 -4.79
C ILE A 82 -18.18 9.37 -4.92
N LEU A 83 -18.08 8.64 -3.81
CA LEU A 83 -17.54 7.27 -3.82
C LEU A 83 -18.41 6.32 -4.61
N LEU A 84 -19.75 6.43 -4.54
CA LEU A 84 -20.64 5.58 -5.33
C LEU A 84 -20.61 5.91 -6.83
N GLU A 85 -20.31 7.16 -7.18
CA GLU A 85 -20.10 7.55 -8.57
C GLU A 85 -18.78 7.00 -9.12
N LEU A 86 -17.67 7.14 -8.40
CA LEU A 86 -16.39 6.52 -8.75
C LEU A 86 -16.49 4.99 -8.81
N TRP A 87 -17.21 4.39 -7.87
CA TRP A 87 -17.56 2.97 -7.84
C TRP A 87 -18.47 2.55 -9.00
N SER A 88 -19.09 3.45 -9.76
CA SER A 88 -19.89 3.04 -10.92
C SER A 88 -19.04 2.79 -12.17
N HIS A 89 -17.83 3.36 -12.23
CA HIS A 89 -16.93 3.17 -13.36
C HIS A 89 -16.18 1.85 -13.26
N ARG A 90 -16.07 1.12 -14.37
CA ARG A 90 -15.35 -0.16 -14.43
C ARG A 90 -14.37 -0.17 -15.59
N PHE A 91 -13.14 -0.53 -15.28
CA PHE A 91 -12.06 -0.68 -16.23
C PHE A 91 -11.59 -2.13 -16.29
N ASP A 92 -10.96 -2.52 -17.39
CA ASP A 92 -10.49 -3.88 -17.66
C ASP A 92 -9.16 -4.23 -16.97
N LYS A 93 -8.41 -3.21 -16.52
CA LYS A 93 -7.13 -3.35 -15.82
C LYS A 93 -6.89 -2.22 -14.83
N LYS A 94 -6.09 -2.51 -13.82
CA LYS A 94 -5.50 -1.51 -12.91
C LYS A 94 -4.44 -0.67 -13.63
N GLY A 95 -4.31 0.61 -13.25
CA GLY A 95 -3.23 1.47 -13.76
C GLY A 95 -3.51 2.97 -13.65
N GLY A 96 -2.85 3.74 -14.49
CA GLY A 96 -3.16 5.15 -14.73
C GLY A 96 -3.81 5.38 -16.09
N LEU A 97 -4.62 6.43 -16.20
CA LEU A 97 -5.30 6.84 -17.43
C LEU A 97 -4.36 7.68 -18.29
N PHE A 98 -4.29 7.41 -19.59
CA PHE A 98 -3.52 8.19 -20.55
C PHE A 98 -4.32 8.40 -21.84
N ASP A 99 -4.03 9.50 -22.53
CA ASP A 99 -4.51 9.73 -23.89
C ASP A 99 -3.60 8.98 -24.89
N GLU A 100 -4.20 8.27 -25.83
CA GLU A 100 -3.51 7.72 -26.99
C GLU A 100 -3.34 8.79 -28.08
N THR A 101 -2.49 8.47 -29.07
CA THR A 101 -2.22 9.40 -30.20
C THR A 101 -3.45 9.76 -31.03
N ASP A 102 -4.52 8.96 -30.98
CA ASP A 102 -5.80 9.19 -31.64
C ASP A 102 -6.85 9.88 -30.74
N GLY A 103 -6.47 10.22 -29.49
CA GLY A 103 -7.34 10.82 -28.49
C GLY A 103 -8.24 9.82 -27.76
N SER A 104 -8.06 8.51 -27.95
CA SER A 104 -8.74 7.49 -27.16
C SER A 104 -8.09 7.31 -25.79
N LEU A 105 -8.87 6.85 -24.81
CA LEU A 105 -8.38 6.59 -23.46
C LEU A 105 -7.71 5.21 -23.39
N CYS A 106 -6.53 5.13 -22.79
CA CYS A 106 -5.90 3.85 -22.43
C CYS A 106 -5.48 3.80 -20.97
N ILE A 107 -5.30 2.58 -20.45
CA ILE A 107 -4.76 2.35 -19.11
C ILE A 107 -3.37 1.77 -19.24
N ARG A 108 -2.42 2.40 -18.55
CA ARG A 108 -1.03 1.96 -18.49
C ARG A 108 -0.63 1.58 -17.07
N SER A 109 0.36 0.70 -16.95
CA SER A 109 0.84 0.22 -15.66
C SER A 109 1.29 1.36 -14.74
N SER A 110 0.92 1.29 -13.46
CA SER A 110 1.32 2.29 -12.45
C SER A 110 2.83 2.37 -12.22
N SER A 111 3.60 1.40 -12.73
CA SER A 111 5.07 1.46 -12.82
C SER A 111 5.62 2.73 -13.46
N LEU A 112 4.84 3.33 -14.35
CA LEU A 112 5.20 4.57 -15.03
C LEU A 112 5.36 5.76 -14.06
N PHE A 113 4.83 5.66 -12.85
CA PHE A 113 4.89 6.71 -11.84
C PHE A 113 6.07 6.57 -10.88
N VAL A 114 6.84 5.47 -10.90
CA VAL A 114 7.80 5.19 -9.83
C VAL A 114 9.16 5.85 -10.10
N SER A 115 9.79 6.38 -9.05
CA SER A 115 11.17 6.91 -9.15
C SER A 115 12.16 5.77 -9.44
N PRO A 116 13.15 5.98 -10.31
CA PRO A 116 14.19 4.98 -10.62
C PRO A 116 15.02 4.53 -9.41
N ASP A 117 15.02 5.28 -8.31
CA ASP A 117 15.73 4.91 -7.07
C ASP A 117 15.04 3.75 -6.33
N ASN A 118 13.82 3.38 -6.70
CA ASN A 118 13.04 2.32 -6.08
C ASN A 118 13.26 0.98 -6.79
N ASN A 119 14.48 0.40 -6.72
CA ASN A 119 14.89 -0.75 -7.55
C ASN A 119 14.70 -2.15 -6.91
N GLY A 120 13.95 -2.28 -5.81
CA GLY A 120 13.76 -3.56 -5.11
C GLY A 120 12.91 -4.59 -5.88
N THR A 121 12.96 -5.87 -5.49
CA THR A 121 12.14 -6.96 -6.08
C THR A 121 10.64 -6.64 -6.07
N ARG A 122 10.18 -5.94 -5.02
CA ARG A 122 8.81 -5.43 -4.86
C ARG A 122 8.40 -4.41 -5.93
N HIS A 123 9.35 -3.67 -6.49
CA HIS A 123 9.10 -2.70 -7.54
C HIS A 123 8.68 -3.38 -8.85
N ARG A 124 9.39 -4.43 -9.28
CA ARG A 124 9.02 -5.20 -10.48
C ARG A 124 7.58 -5.74 -10.40
N LEU A 125 7.14 -6.09 -9.20
CA LEU A 125 5.79 -6.58 -8.96
C LEU A 125 4.72 -5.49 -9.03
N GLN A 126 5.05 -4.22 -8.79
CA GLN A 126 4.14 -3.10 -9.06
C GLN A 126 3.98 -2.84 -10.58
N THR A 127 4.86 -3.42 -11.40
CA THR A 127 4.87 -3.21 -12.85
C THR A 127 4.13 -4.28 -13.66
N THR A 128 3.93 -5.46 -13.07
CA THR A 128 3.19 -6.59 -13.67
C THR A 128 1.68 -6.33 -13.62
N SER A 129 0.97 -6.69 -14.69
CA SER A 129 -0.49 -6.67 -14.70
C SER A 129 -1.03 -7.89 -13.95
N TYR A 130 -1.89 -7.67 -12.96
CA TYR A 130 -2.61 -8.74 -12.24
C TYR A 130 -4.10 -8.60 -12.49
N LEU A 131 -4.77 -9.75 -12.60
CA LEU A 131 -6.22 -9.80 -12.75
C LEU A 131 -6.94 -9.58 -11.41
N HIS A 132 -6.30 -9.93 -10.29
CA HIS A 132 -6.91 -9.92 -8.97
C HIS A 132 -5.94 -9.42 -7.90
N ALA A 133 -6.47 -8.78 -6.86
CA ALA A 133 -5.68 -8.28 -5.73
C ALA A 133 -4.90 -9.40 -5.01
N ALA A 134 -5.51 -10.58 -4.89
CA ALA A 134 -4.90 -11.73 -4.22
C ALA A 134 -3.57 -12.15 -4.88
N ASP A 135 -3.52 -12.17 -6.22
CA ASP A 135 -2.32 -12.55 -6.97
C ASP A 135 -1.21 -11.49 -6.82
N PHE A 136 -1.59 -10.21 -6.88
CA PHE A 136 -0.67 -9.09 -6.65
C PHE A 136 -0.04 -9.18 -5.26
N TRP A 137 -0.86 -9.32 -4.22
CA TRP A 137 -0.38 -9.37 -2.84
C TRP A 137 0.42 -10.62 -2.55
N LEU A 138 0.07 -11.77 -3.16
CA LEU A 138 0.84 -12.99 -3.01
C LEU A 138 2.23 -12.85 -3.63
N ALA A 139 2.30 -12.30 -4.84
CA ALA A 139 3.57 -12.00 -5.47
C ALA A 139 4.38 -11.03 -4.60
N TYR A 140 3.76 -9.95 -4.12
CA TYR A 140 4.42 -8.94 -3.28
C TYR A 140 4.98 -9.54 -1.98
N ALA A 141 4.20 -10.37 -1.29
CA ALA A 141 4.64 -11.04 -0.06
C ALA A 141 5.74 -12.08 -0.31
N ASN A 142 5.71 -12.80 -1.45
CA ASN A 142 6.79 -13.71 -1.82
C ASN A 142 8.09 -12.96 -2.12
N ALA A 143 8.03 -11.81 -2.79
CA ALA A 143 9.21 -10.97 -2.97
C ALA A 143 9.76 -10.43 -1.65
N GLN A 144 8.90 -10.06 -0.70
CA GLN A 144 9.33 -9.68 0.64
C GLN A 144 10.07 -10.81 1.36
N LEU A 145 9.57 -12.05 1.29
CA LEU A 145 10.26 -13.20 1.87
C LEU A 145 11.61 -13.45 1.20
N TYR A 146 11.67 -13.33 -0.13
CA TYR A 146 12.91 -13.45 -0.88
C TYR A 146 13.93 -12.36 -0.48
N ASP A 147 13.48 -11.10 -0.37
CA ASP A 147 14.34 -9.99 0.03
C ASP A 147 14.93 -10.23 1.44
N ILE A 148 14.15 -10.77 2.39
CA ILE A 148 14.63 -11.14 3.74
C ILE A 148 15.68 -12.26 3.67
N ASP A 149 15.50 -13.21 2.76
CA ASP A 149 16.45 -14.32 2.59
C ASP A 149 17.79 -13.85 2.03
N GLU A 150 17.76 -12.84 1.15
CA GLU A 150 18.93 -12.32 0.43
C GLU A 150 19.63 -11.13 1.10
N SER A 151 18.92 -10.30 1.88
CA SER A 151 19.51 -9.17 2.62
C SER A 151 20.11 -9.60 3.96
N ASP A 152 20.90 -8.74 4.61
CA ASP A 152 21.31 -8.89 6.01
C ASP A 152 21.85 -10.29 6.39
N PHE A 153 22.72 -10.85 5.56
CA PHE A 153 23.22 -12.21 5.67
C PHE A 153 23.76 -12.50 7.08
N GLY A 154 23.33 -13.62 7.64
CA GLY A 154 23.73 -14.06 8.98
C GLY A 154 23.14 -13.27 10.14
N SER A 155 22.22 -12.34 9.91
CA SER A 155 21.53 -11.64 11.01
C SER A 155 20.65 -12.60 11.83
N ASP A 156 20.74 -12.49 13.15
CA ASP A 156 19.98 -13.25 14.14
C ASP A 156 18.50 -12.82 14.24
N ILE A 157 18.12 -11.67 13.66
CA ILE A 157 16.73 -11.20 13.59
C ILE A 157 15.95 -11.82 12.41
N LYS A 158 16.62 -12.50 11.47
CA LYS A 158 15.99 -13.11 10.29
C LYS A 158 14.86 -14.08 10.63
N PRO A 159 15.02 -15.04 11.57
CA PRO A 159 13.93 -15.92 11.96
C PRO A 159 12.65 -15.17 12.34
N PHE A 160 12.78 -14.11 13.13
CA PHE A 160 11.66 -13.28 13.57
C PHE A 160 11.01 -12.54 12.40
N THR A 161 11.78 -11.78 11.63
CA THR A 161 11.26 -11.01 10.49
C THR A 161 10.66 -11.90 9.39
N HIS A 162 11.27 -13.05 9.11
CA HIS A 162 10.76 -14.04 8.15
C HIS A 162 9.43 -14.63 8.63
N SER A 163 9.31 -15.00 9.92
CA SER A 163 8.06 -15.54 10.47
C SER A 163 6.89 -14.54 10.36
N GLN A 164 7.16 -13.25 10.59
CA GLN A 164 6.17 -12.19 10.48
C GLN A 164 5.75 -11.98 9.02
N ALA A 165 6.71 -11.94 8.08
CA ALA A 165 6.42 -11.86 6.65
C ALA A 165 5.64 -13.10 6.15
N TRP A 166 5.95 -14.28 6.69
CA TRP A 166 5.23 -15.52 6.38
C TRP A 166 3.78 -15.46 6.89
N PHE A 167 3.58 -14.97 8.12
CA PHE A 167 2.23 -14.73 8.65
C PHE A 167 1.44 -13.80 7.73
N MET A 168 2.01 -12.65 7.36
CA MET A 168 1.36 -11.72 6.41
C MET A 168 0.97 -12.44 5.12
N ARG A 169 1.91 -13.14 4.48
CA ARG A 169 1.65 -13.93 3.28
C ARG A 169 0.49 -14.93 3.47
N SER A 170 0.41 -15.57 4.63
CA SER A 170 -0.61 -16.60 4.91
C SER A 170 -2.04 -16.04 5.02
N LEU A 171 -2.20 -14.75 5.30
CA LEU A 171 -3.51 -14.09 5.43
C LEU A 171 -4.18 -13.81 4.08
N ILE A 172 -3.41 -13.78 2.98
CA ILE A 172 -3.89 -13.31 1.67
C ILE A 172 -5.17 -14.02 1.19
N PRO A 173 -5.28 -15.36 1.24
CA PRO A 173 -6.49 -16.05 0.81
C PRO A 173 -7.73 -15.74 1.66
N ALA A 174 -7.55 -15.31 2.91
CA ALA A 174 -8.64 -14.94 3.81
C ALA A 174 -9.04 -13.47 3.66
N LEU A 175 -8.09 -12.59 3.31
CA LEU A 175 -8.31 -11.15 3.17
C LEU A 175 -8.75 -10.73 1.76
N PHE A 176 -8.33 -11.44 0.72
CA PHE A 176 -8.57 -11.05 -0.66
C PHE A 176 -9.36 -12.12 -1.42
N ASP A 177 -10.64 -11.84 -1.64
CA ASP A 177 -11.51 -12.64 -2.51
C ASP A 177 -11.26 -12.25 -3.98
N PRO A 178 -10.65 -13.10 -4.82
CA PRO A 178 -10.38 -12.77 -6.21
C PRO A 178 -11.66 -12.57 -7.05
N SER A 179 -12.81 -13.06 -6.59
CA SER A 179 -14.08 -12.95 -7.32
C SER A 179 -14.63 -11.53 -7.39
N ILE A 180 -14.17 -10.61 -6.53
CA ILE A 180 -14.69 -9.23 -6.52
C ILE A 180 -14.11 -8.36 -7.64
N ASP A 181 -12.93 -8.68 -8.16
CA ASP A 181 -12.27 -7.93 -9.24
C ASP A 181 -12.77 -8.35 -10.65
N VAL A 182 -13.56 -9.43 -10.77
CA VAL A 182 -14.02 -9.97 -12.07
C VAL A 182 -14.95 -9.02 -12.83
N HIS A 183 -15.56 -8.07 -12.13
CA HIS A 183 -16.45 -7.07 -12.70
C HIS A 183 -15.69 -5.81 -13.18
N GLY A 184 -14.37 -5.80 -13.06
CA GLY A 184 -13.49 -4.70 -13.43
C GLY A 184 -13.09 -3.82 -12.24
N PHE A 185 -12.16 -2.91 -12.51
CA PHE A 185 -11.51 -2.07 -11.51
C PHE A 185 -12.26 -0.73 -11.38
N PRO A 186 -12.68 -0.30 -10.17
CA PRO A 186 -13.24 1.03 -9.94
C PRO A 186 -12.23 2.15 -10.17
N LEU A 187 -12.70 3.35 -10.50
CA LEU A 187 -11.84 4.54 -10.56
C LEU A 187 -11.44 4.96 -9.14
N SER A 188 -10.19 4.73 -8.75
CA SER A 188 -9.68 5.18 -7.46
C SER A 188 -9.30 6.67 -7.53
N PRO A 189 -9.70 7.47 -6.54
CA PRO A 189 -9.38 8.90 -6.49
C PRO A 189 -7.91 9.19 -6.16
N GLY A 190 -7.10 8.20 -5.81
CA GLY A 190 -5.70 8.42 -5.39
C GLY A 190 -5.64 8.91 -3.94
N ASP A 191 -5.25 10.17 -3.71
CA ASP A 191 -5.15 10.77 -2.37
C ASP A 191 -6.48 11.39 -1.88
N PHE A 192 -7.47 10.53 -1.61
CA PHE A 192 -8.78 10.96 -1.12
C PHE A 192 -8.78 11.22 0.40
N HIS A 193 -8.08 12.29 0.79
CA HIS A 193 -7.97 12.75 2.17
C HIS A 193 -8.77 14.06 2.40
N SER A 194 -9.09 14.38 3.66
CA SER A 194 -9.85 15.60 4.00
C SER A 194 -9.12 16.89 3.62
N GLN A 195 -7.80 16.86 3.39
CA GLN A 195 -7.07 18.01 2.87
C GLN A 195 -7.40 18.31 1.39
N ASN A 196 -7.82 17.29 0.64
CA ASN A 196 -8.10 17.33 -0.79
C ASN A 196 -9.60 17.44 -1.10
N ILE A 197 -10.42 17.62 -0.07
CA ILE A 197 -11.86 17.87 -0.20
C ILE A 197 -12.12 19.31 0.20
N MET A 198 -12.57 20.14 -0.73
CA MET A 198 -12.87 21.55 -0.50
C MET A 198 -14.32 21.71 -0.07
N ILE A 199 -14.55 22.54 0.96
CA ILE A 199 -15.87 22.78 1.53
C ILE A 199 -16.19 24.27 1.64
N ALA A 200 -17.38 24.64 1.17
CA ALA A 200 -17.96 25.96 1.40
C ALA A 200 -19.05 25.88 2.46
N ASP A 201 -19.37 27.05 3.05
CA ASP A 201 -20.46 27.20 4.00
C ASP A 201 -20.33 26.28 5.23
N ALA A 202 -19.09 25.99 5.69
CA ALA A 202 -18.81 25.01 6.76
C ALA A 202 -19.56 25.29 8.08
N ASN A 203 -19.83 26.56 8.39
CA ASN A 203 -20.57 26.96 9.59
C ASN A 203 -22.09 27.08 9.36
N SER A 204 -22.57 26.85 8.13
CA SER A 204 -23.99 26.84 7.78
C SER A 204 -24.66 25.53 8.23
N SER A 205 -25.99 25.49 8.18
CA SER A 205 -26.75 24.24 8.31
C SER A 205 -26.65 23.34 7.07
N HIS A 206 -26.02 23.80 6.00
CA HIS A 206 -25.89 23.08 4.72
C HIS A 206 -24.47 23.21 4.15
N PRO A 207 -23.45 22.62 4.81
CA PRO A 207 -22.09 22.63 4.29
C PRO A 207 -22.02 21.85 2.96
N ARG A 208 -21.27 22.36 1.99
CA ARG A 208 -21.24 21.83 0.61
C ARG A 208 -19.82 21.54 0.16
N ILE A 209 -19.57 20.32 -0.32
CA ILE A 209 -18.34 19.98 -1.03
C ILE A 209 -18.34 20.73 -2.36
N THR A 210 -17.34 21.57 -2.56
CA THR A 210 -17.18 22.41 -3.76
C THR A 210 -16.19 21.84 -4.75
N SER A 211 -15.28 20.98 -4.30
CA SER A 211 -14.32 20.30 -5.18
C SER A 211 -13.63 19.14 -4.47
N VAL A 212 -13.29 18.09 -5.22
CA VAL A 212 -12.19 17.17 -4.91
C VAL A 212 -10.99 17.62 -5.74
N ILE A 213 -9.88 17.91 -5.08
CA ILE A 213 -8.63 18.35 -5.70
C ILE A 213 -7.57 17.26 -5.56
N ASP A 214 -6.41 17.47 -6.17
CA ASP A 214 -5.25 16.58 -6.06
C ASP A 214 -5.58 15.13 -6.48
N TRP A 215 -5.57 14.91 -7.80
CA TRP A 215 -5.85 13.61 -8.39
C TRP A 215 -4.55 12.85 -8.68
N GLU A 216 -3.45 13.17 -7.98
CA GLU A 216 -2.20 12.43 -8.10
C GLU A 216 -2.43 10.95 -7.73
N PHE A 217 -1.80 10.04 -8.48
CA PHE A 217 -1.94 8.58 -8.34
C PHE A 217 -3.36 8.04 -8.49
N SER A 218 -4.29 8.84 -9.01
CA SER A 218 -5.63 8.37 -9.37
C SER A 218 -5.61 7.45 -10.60
N GLY A 219 -6.57 6.54 -10.65
CA GLY A 219 -6.69 5.57 -11.73
C GLY A 219 -7.42 4.30 -11.28
N PRO A 220 -7.63 3.32 -12.17
CA PRO A 220 -8.36 2.12 -11.81
C PRO A 220 -7.49 1.29 -10.87
N ASP A 221 -8.07 0.82 -9.76
CA ASP A 221 -7.36 0.01 -8.76
C ASP A 221 -8.22 -1.18 -8.31
N PHE A 222 -7.63 -2.13 -7.60
CA PHE A 222 -8.32 -3.27 -7.02
C PHE A 222 -9.52 -2.83 -6.18
N VAL A 223 -10.60 -3.61 -6.25
CA VAL A 223 -11.82 -3.34 -5.47
C VAL A 223 -11.51 -3.27 -3.97
N SER A 224 -10.62 -4.13 -3.47
CA SER A 224 -10.19 -4.14 -2.07
C SER A 224 -9.36 -2.91 -1.65
N SER A 225 -8.64 -2.29 -2.59
CA SER A 225 -7.95 -1.02 -2.35
C SER A 225 -8.93 0.15 -2.33
N PHE A 226 -9.90 0.17 -3.24
CA PHE A 226 -10.93 1.20 -3.29
C PHE A 226 -11.90 1.14 -2.11
N ALA A 227 -12.32 -0.06 -1.70
CA ALA A 227 -13.36 -0.27 -0.71
C ALA A 227 -12.84 -0.17 0.73
N GLN A 228 -12.28 0.99 1.08
CA GLN A 228 -11.84 1.33 2.43
C GLN A 228 -12.55 2.59 2.92
N TYR A 229 -12.58 2.79 4.23
CA TYR A 229 -13.08 4.04 4.78
C TYR A 229 -12.20 5.21 4.35
N PRO A 230 -12.78 6.39 4.06
CA PRO A 230 -12.00 7.62 3.90
C PRO A 230 -11.07 7.84 5.10
N LEU A 231 -9.80 8.16 4.84
CA LEU A 231 -8.75 8.15 5.86
C LEU A 231 -9.08 9.04 7.08
N PHE A 232 -9.79 10.15 6.88
CA PHE A 232 -10.17 11.08 7.95
C PHE A 232 -11.27 10.56 8.89
N ILE A 233 -11.87 9.40 8.61
CA ILE A 233 -12.77 8.68 9.52
C ILE A 233 -12.25 7.29 9.91
N VAL A 234 -11.00 6.94 9.56
CA VAL A 234 -10.36 5.69 10.00
C VAL A 234 -9.88 5.83 11.45
N ASP A 235 -9.95 4.75 12.23
CA ASP A 235 -9.25 4.71 13.51
C ASP A 235 -7.75 4.53 13.25
N HIS A 236 -6.97 5.59 13.50
CA HIS A 236 -5.56 5.59 13.16
C HIS A 236 -4.79 4.61 14.07
N PRO A 237 -4.02 3.66 13.50
CA PRO A 237 -3.29 2.64 14.26
C PRO A 237 -2.35 3.16 15.35
N HIS A 238 -1.77 4.35 15.16
CA HIS A 238 -0.86 4.97 16.14
C HIS A 238 -1.56 5.75 17.25
N TRP A 239 -2.87 5.93 17.19
CA TRP A 239 -3.59 6.61 18.26
C TRP A 239 -3.64 5.73 19.51
N LYS A 240 -3.51 6.37 20.68
CA LYS A 240 -3.75 5.70 21.95
C LYS A 240 -5.24 5.42 22.12
N ASN A 241 -5.57 4.44 22.96
CA ASN A 241 -6.97 4.06 23.23
C ASN A 241 -7.85 5.22 23.73
N ASP A 242 -7.26 6.19 24.43
CA ASP A 242 -7.93 7.37 24.97
C ASP A 242 -7.94 8.58 24.01
N HIS A 243 -7.46 8.42 22.78
CA HIS A 243 -7.42 9.52 21.83
C HIS A 243 -8.85 9.98 21.45
N PRO A 244 -9.20 11.26 21.64
CA PRO A 244 -10.58 11.73 21.53
C PRO A 244 -11.18 11.56 20.13
N LEU A 245 -10.33 11.53 19.10
CA LEU A 245 -10.79 11.30 17.72
C LEU A 245 -11.19 9.83 17.45
N ARG A 246 -10.82 8.87 18.30
CA ARG A 246 -11.23 7.46 18.14
C ARG A 246 -12.73 7.29 18.27
N GLU A 247 -13.28 7.74 19.39
CA GLU A 247 -14.72 7.65 19.66
C GLU A 247 -15.52 8.38 18.58
N ARG A 248 -15.03 9.56 18.17
CA ARG A 248 -15.62 10.34 17.08
C ARG A 248 -15.58 9.58 15.75
N ASN A 249 -14.43 9.06 15.34
CA ASN A 249 -14.28 8.35 14.07
C ASN A 249 -15.13 7.07 14.04
N LEU A 250 -15.29 6.36 15.17
CA LEU A 250 -16.21 5.23 15.27
C LEU A 250 -17.68 5.66 15.03
N ARG A 251 -18.11 6.80 15.59
CA ARG A 251 -19.44 7.37 15.29
C ARG A 251 -19.58 7.78 13.82
N ASP A 252 -18.53 8.32 13.23
CA ASP A 252 -18.52 8.73 11.82
C ASP A 252 -18.58 7.52 10.90
N GLN A 253 -17.84 6.44 11.19
CA GLN A 253 -17.92 5.17 10.46
C GLN A 253 -19.33 4.57 10.55
N ALA A 254 -19.93 4.53 11.74
CA ALA A 254 -21.30 4.04 11.91
C ALA A 254 -22.32 4.89 11.11
N THR A 255 -22.11 6.21 11.08
CA THR A 255 -22.91 7.13 10.27
C THR A 255 -22.69 6.89 8.78
N PHE A 256 -21.44 6.78 8.33
CA PHE A 256 -21.05 6.50 6.97
C PHE A 256 -21.66 5.19 6.48
N ASP A 257 -21.53 4.10 7.24
CA ASP A 257 -22.12 2.78 6.97
C ASP A 257 -23.63 2.86 6.74
N ARG A 258 -24.33 3.60 7.60
CA ARG A 258 -25.77 3.81 7.45
C ARG A 258 -26.09 4.57 6.16
N LEU A 259 -25.34 5.62 5.86
CA LEU A 259 -25.54 6.47 4.68
C LEU A 259 -25.27 5.72 3.38
N ILE A 260 -24.17 4.96 3.29
CA ILE A 260 -23.85 4.21 2.08
C ILE A 260 -24.83 3.06 1.83
N ARG A 261 -25.29 2.34 2.87
CA ARG A 261 -26.34 1.32 2.74
C ARG A 261 -27.70 1.91 2.35
N GLU A 262 -27.99 3.13 2.80
CA GLU A 262 -29.19 3.86 2.37
C GLU A 262 -29.09 4.25 0.88
N ALA A 263 -27.93 4.75 0.47
CA ALA A 263 -27.67 5.16 -0.90
C ALA A 263 -27.71 3.97 -1.87
N GLU A 264 -27.06 2.86 -1.56
CA GLU A 264 -27.06 1.66 -2.41
C GLU A 264 -28.44 1.03 -2.60
N ARG A 265 -29.35 1.18 -1.62
CA ARG A 265 -30.75 0.77 -1.77
C ARG A 265 -31.51 1.59 -2.81
N ARG A 266 -31.05 2.80 -3.12
CA ARG A 266 -31.66 3.71 -4.09
C ARG A 266 -30.95 3.67 -5.45
N ARG A 267 -29.62 3.49 -5.43
CA ARG A 267 -28.76 3.41 -6.61
C ARG A 267 -27.85 2.19 -6.50
N ASP A 268 -28.04 1.23 -7.40
CA ASP A 268 -27.18 0.05 -7.51
C ASP A 268 -26.47 0.07 -8.87
N PRO A 269 -25.44 0.92 -9.03
CA PRO A 269 -24.91 1.26 -10.35
C PRO A 269 -24.22 0.09 -11.04
N VAL A 270 -23.72 -0.89 -10.29
CA VAL A 270 -22.93 -2.01 -10.81
C VAL A 270 -23.78 -3.27 -10.94
N ASN A 271 -24.97 -3.30 -10.32
CA ASN A 271 -25.95 -4.40 -10.37
C ASN A 271 -25.30 -5.79 -10.24
N ASP A 272 -24.27 -5.87 -9.40
CA ASP A 272 -23.62 -7.09 -8.99
C ASP A 272 -24.05 -7.43 -7.55
N ASN A 273 -23.78 -8.66 -7.14
CA ASN A 273 -24.01 -9.08 -5.76
C ASN A 273 -22.99 -8.45 -4.77
N VAL A 274 -22.11 -7.55 -5.24
CA VAL A 274 -20.99 -6.99 -4.49
C VAL A 274 -21.30 -5.55 -4.07
N LYS A 275 -21.71 -5.38 -2.81
CA LYS A 275 -22.04 -4.07 -2.26
C LYS A 275 -20.80 -3.39 -1.69
N LEU A 276 -20.51 -2.16 -2.13
CA LEU A 276 -19.42 -1.34 -1.63
C LEU A 276 -19.57 -1.11 -0.13
N SER A 277 -20.79 -0.89 0.36
CA SER A 277 -21.05 -0.77 1.80
C SER A 277 -20.59 -1.98 2.62
N ARG A 278 -20.81 -3.19 2.09
CA ARG A 278 -20.38 -4.43 2.73
C ARG A 278 -18.86 -4.53 2.73
N LEU A 279 -18.22 -4.23 1.60
CA LEU A 279 -16.76 -4.27 1.50
C LEU A 279 -16.09 -3.28 2.46
N ILE A 280 -16.53 -2.01 2.47
CA ILE A 280 -15.98 -0.98 3.37
C ILE A 280 -16.14 -1.39 4.84
N SER A 281 -17.32 -1.86 5.25
CA SER A 281 -17.57 -2.26 6.65
C SER A 281 -16.70 -3.44 7.12
N ASN A 282 -16.15 -4.24 6.20
CA ASN A 282 -15.25 -5.37 6.49
C ASN A 282 -13.79 -5.10 6.10
N SER A 283 -13.44 -3.85 5.81
CA SER A 283 -12.13 -3.48 5.24
C SER A 283 -11.00 -3.41 6.27
N TYR A 284 -11.27 -3.47 7.57
CA TYR A 284 -10.27 -3.18 8.61
C TYR A 284 -9.03 -4.10 8.55
N GLY A 285 -9.22 -5.41 8.41
CA GLY A 285 -8.10 -6.35 8.25
C GLY A 285 -7.29 -6.12 6.97
N ILE A 286 -7.98 -5.77 5.86
CA ILE A 286 -7.33 -5.41 4.59
C ILE A 286 -6.53 -4.11 4.76
N TYR A 287 -7.11 -3.09 5.40
CA TYR A 287 -6.45 -1.82 5.68
C TYR A 287 -5.16 -2.04 6.47
N LEU A 288 -5.24 -2.73 7.62
CA LEU A 288 -4.06 -3.02 8.45
C LEU A 288 -3.01 -3.83 7.66
N PHE A 289 -3.45 -4.84 6.90
CA PHE A 289 -2.55 -5.60 6.04
C PHE A 289 -1.82 -4.71 5.04
N GLN A 290 -2.53 -3.88 4.29
CA GLN A 290 -1.93 -3.01 3.27
C GLN A 290 -0.99 -1.97 3.89
N GLN A 291 -1.35 -1.38 5.04
CA GLN A 291 -0.48 -0.45 5.76
C GLN A 291 0.83 -1.12 6.19
N ALA A 292 0.77 -2.34 6.73
CA ALA A 292 1.97 -3.09 7.11
C ALA A 292 2.83 -3.46 5.89
N MET A 293 2.23 -3.80 4.75
CA MET A 293 2.97 -4.18 3.54
C MET A 293 3.62 -2.99 2.80
N TYR A 294 2.97 -1.83 2.80
CA TYR A 294 3.46 -0.62 2.12
C TYR A 294 4.43 0.22 2.95
N TYR A 295 4.27 0.24 4.28
CA TYR A 295 5.04 1.12 5.15
C TYR A 295 5.80 0.32 6.22
N PRO A 296 6.99 -0.23 5.88
CA PRO A 296 7.82 -0.99 6.83
C PRO A 296 8.12 -0.23 8.13
N GLY A 297 8.23 1.11 8.07
CA GLY A 297 8.44 1.95 9.26
C GLY A 297 7.27 1.97 10.25
N MET A 298 6.06 1.63 9.82
CA MET A 298 4.88 1.52 10.68
C MET A 298 4.64 0.09 11.18
N TYR A 299 5.39 -0.89 10.68
CA TYR A 299 5.12 -2.32 10.91
C TYR A 299 4.98 -2.69 12.38
N SER A 300 5.83 -2.16 13.26
CA SER A 300 5.79 -2.42 14.71
C SER A 300 4.51 -1.96 15.40
N SER A 301 3.83 -0.94 14.85
CA SER A 301 2.57 -0.42 15.38
C SER A 301 1.34 -1.07 14.74
N ILE A 302 1.44 -1.46 13.46
CA ILE A 302 0.34 -2.09 12.71
C ILE A 302 0.23 -3.59 13.00
N TYR A 303 1.37 -4.30 13.07
CA TYR A 303 1.39 -5.74 13.20
C TYR A 303 0.63 -6.25 14.44
N PRO A 304 0.78 -5.67 15.64
CA PRO A 304 0.02 -6.11 16.81
C PRO A 304 -1.49 -5.97 16.63
N LEU A 305 -1.94 -4.88 15.99
CA LEU A 305 -3.37 -4.66 15.71
C LEU A 305 -3.91 -5.66 14.71
N LEU A 306 -3.13 -6.00 13.67
CA LEU A 306 -3.52 -7.00 12.68
C LEU A 306 -3.53 -8.40 13.29
N PHE A 307 -2.55 -8.71 14.13
CA PHE A 307 -2.47 -9.98 14.84
C PHE A 307 -3.68 -10.17 15.77
N ALA A 308 -4.01 -9.15 16.55
CA ALA A 308 -5.21 -9.12 17.40
C ALA A 308 -6.51 -9.17 16.57
N HIS A 309 -6.55 -8.53 15.40
CA HIS A 309 -7.71 -8.65 14.49
C HIS A 309 -7.95 -10.08 14.01
N VAL A 310 -6.86 -10.85 13.78
CA VAL A 310 -6.94 -12.24 13.28
C VAL A 310 -7.25 -13.22 14.39
N PHE A 311 -6.62 -13.08 15.56
CA PHE A 311 -6.69 -14.06 16.65
C PHE A 311 -7.59 -13.65 17.83
N GLY A 312 -7.97 -12.38 17.90
CA GLY A 312 -8.64 -11.76 19.06
C GLY A 312 -7.67 -10.97 19.94
N ASP A 313 -8.21 -10.09 20.78
CA ASP A 313 -7.44 -9.49 21.87
C ASP A 313 -7.18 -10.59 22.92
N ASP A 314 -5.92 -10.89 23.17
CA ASP A 314 -5.53 -11.90 24.16
C ASP A 314 -5.39 -11.29 25.55
N ASP A 315 -5.97 -11.94 26.56
CA ASP A 315 -5.66 -11.69 27.97
C ASP A 315 -4.29 -12.29 28.37
N ASP A 316 -3.69 -13.12 27.50
CA ASP A 316 -2.38 -13.77 27.68
C ASP A 316 -1.30 -13.03 26.88
N ASP A 317 -0.46 -12.26 27.58
CA ASP A 317 0.62 -11.44 27.01
C ASP A 317 1.62 -12.23 26.14
N ASN A 318 1.57 -13.57 26.12
CA ASN A 318 2.59 -14.41 25.50
C ASN A 318 2.16 -15.18 24.23
N PHE A 319 0.90 -15.13 23.80
CA PHE A 319 0.45 -15.93 22.64
C PHE A 319 1.21 -15.62 21.34
N SER A 320 1.55 -14.35 21.09
CA SER A 320 2.33 -13.96 19.90
C SER A 320 3.73 -14.62 19.88
N THR A 321 4.35 -14.77 21.05
CA THR A 321 5.62 -15.48 21.24
C THR A 321 5.45 -16.98 21.02
N ASP A 322 4.40 -17.57 21.58
CA ASP A 322 4.12 -19.01 21.42
C ASP A 322 3.81 -19.36 19.97
N TYR A 323 3.05 -18.49 19.28
CA TYR A 323 2.79 -18.60 17.84
C TYR A 323 4.09 -18.56 17.02
N TYR A 324 4.99 -17.62 17.33
CA TYR A 324 6.30 -17.54 16.71
C TYR A 324 7.08 -18.86 16.85
N TRP A 325 7.20 -19.38 18.08
CA TRP A 325 7.93 -20.64 18.31
C TRP A 325 7.24 -21.83 17.64
N ALA A 326 5.91 -21.87 17.64
CA ALA A 326 5.15 -22.91 16.95
C ALA A 326 5.43 -22.92 15.44
N LEU A 327 5.53 -21.74 14.80
CA LEU A 327 5.94 -21.62 13.41
C LEU A 327 7.38 -22.10 13.21
N MET A 328 8.33 -21.56 13.98
CA MET A 328 9.76 -21.81 13.77
C MET A 328 10.20 -23.23 14.11
N GLU A 329 9.52 -23.93 15.02
CA GLU A 329 9.82 -25.32 15.37
C GLU A 329 9.08 -26.34 14.49
N ASN A 330 8.08 -25.91 13.71
CA ASN A 330 7.29 -26.79 12.85
C ASN A 330 7.31 -26.32 11.39
N ILE A 331 6.41 -25.41 11.00
CA ILE A 331 6.16 -25.03 9.60
C ILE A 331 7.42 -24.45 8.94
N LEU A 332 8.14 -23.59 9.66
CA LEU A 332 9.34 -22.87 9.21
C LEU A 332 10.64 -23.47 9.75
N LYS A 333 10.61 -24.75 10.17
CA LYS A 333 11.78 -25.42 10.76
C LYS A 333 12.99 -25.44 9.84
N LYS A 334 12.76 -25.59 8.52
CA LYS A 334 13.86 -25.60 7.54
C LYS A 334 14.48 -24.23 7.39
N ASP A 335 13.66 -23.18 7.34
CA ASP A 335 14.10 -21.78 7.25
C ASP A 335 14.86 -21.39 8.52
N LYS A 336 14.36 -21.75 9.71
CA LYS A 336 15.08 -21.60 10.99
C LYS A 336 16.48 -22.21 10.93
N GLN A 337 16.56 -23.48 10.52
CA GLN A 337 17.84 -24.18 10.42
C GLN A 337 18.79 -23.56 9.39
N GLN A 338 18.26 -22.98 8.31
CA GLN A 338 19.05 -22.23 7.35
C GLN A 338 19.63 -20.97 7.99
N PHE A 339 18.80 -20.15 8.63
CA PHE A 339 19.24 -18.92 9.28
C PHE A 339 20.24 -19.17 10.41
N ASP A 340 20.01 -20.19 11.23
CA ASP A 340 20.94 -20.58 12.30
C ASP A 340 22.32 -20.97 11.74
N ARG A 341 22.35 -21.72 10.63
CA ARG A 341 23.60 -22.06 9.94
C ARG A 341 24.30 -20.83 9.35
N GLU A 342 23.56 -19.96 8.68
CA GLU A 342 24.09 -18.74 8.07
C GLU A 342 24.63 -17.76 9.11
N ASN A 343 23.96 -17.64 10.26
CA ASN A 343 24.46 -16.87 11.40
C ASN A 343 25.79 -17.44 11.93
N GLY A 344 25.88 -18.76 12.09
CA GLY A 344 27.14 -19.42 12.47
C GLY A 344 28.29 -19.15 11.47
N VAL A 345 28.00 -19.23 10.18
CA VAL A 345 28.96 -18.91 9.09
C VAL A 345 29.40 -17.45 9.16
N TRP A 346 28.47 -16.53 9.38
CA TRP A 346 28.77 -15.10 9.49
C TRP A 346 29.61 -14.78 10.73
N LEU A 347 29.33 -15.42 11.87
CA LEU A 347 30.10 -15.26 13.10
C LEU A 347 31.54 -15.75 12.95
N GLU A 348 31.75 -16.93 12.34
CA GLU A 348 33.10 -17.44 12.05
C GLU A 348 33.85 -16.50 11.10
N ALA A 349 33.19 -16.02 10.03
CA ALA A 349 33.79 -15.07 9.10
C ALA A 349 34.21 -13.78 9.81
N ARG A 350 33.37 -13.26 10.70
CA ARG A 350 33.65 -12.04 11.47
C ARG A 350 34.77 -12.24 12.48
N GLU A 351 34.87 -13.43 13.09
CA GLU A 351 35.98 -13.78 13.99
C GLU A 351 37.33 -13.83 13.25
N ILE A 352 37.37 -14.43 12.07
CA ILE A 352 38.63 -14.63 11.31
C ILE A 352 39.05 -13.38 10.54
N LEU A 353 38.11 -12.70 9.88
CA LEU A 353 38.41 -11.56 9.01
C LEU A 353 38.32 -10.22 9.75
N GLY A 354 37.66 -10.16 10.89
CA GLY A 354 37.43 -8.95 11.67
C GLY A 354 36.17 -8.18 11.26
N GLU A 355 35.69 -7.33 12.17
CA GLU A 355 34.40 -6.61 12.03
C GLU A 355 34.39 -5.58 10.89
N GLU A 356 35.56 -4.99 10.58
CA GLU A 356 35.71 -4.02 9.49
C GLU A 356 35.55 -4.68 8.11
N ALA A 357 35.98 -5.94 7.97
CA ALA A 357 35.82 -6.70 6.74
C ALA A 357 34.40 -7.27 6.62
N VAL A 358 33.88 -7.84 7.71
CA VAL A 358 32.52 -8.42 7.77
C VAL A 358 31.56 -7.41 8.39
N ARG A 359 31.26 -6.38 7.59
CA ARG A 359 30.31 -5.33 7.96
C ARG A 359 28.88 -5.88 8.11
N PRO A 360 28.01 -5.21 8.91
CA PRO A 360 26.57 -5.48 8.91
C PRO A 360 25.93 -5.24 7.54
N HIS A 361 24.72 -5.76 7.33
CA HIS A 361 23.88 -5.51 6.14
C HIS A 361 24.44 -6.01 4.81
N LEU A 362 25.38 -6.96 4.83
CA LEU A 362 25.82 -7.63 3.60
C LEU A 362 24.67 -8.44 3.01
N THR A 363 24.43 -8.30 1.71
CA THR A 363 23.61 -9.27 0.99
C THR A 363 24.29 -10.63 0.95
N ARG A 364 23.52 -11.70 0.70
CA ARG A 364 24.05 -13.06 0.51
C ARG A 364 25.16 -13.08 -0.55
N THR A 365 24.94 -12.42 -1.69
CA THR A 365 25.94 -12.34 -2.77
C THR A 365 27.20 -11.61 -2.34
N GLU A 366 27.09 -10.44 -1.71
CA GLU A 366 28.26 -9.69 -1.23
C GLU A 366 29.05 -10.49 -0.18
N PHE A 367 28.36 -11.22 0.69
CA PHE A 367 29.01 -12.07 1.68
C PHE A 367 29.74 -13.24 1.01
N ILE A 368 29.13 -13.91 0.02
CA ILE A 368 29.78 -14.97 -0.76
C ILE A 368 31.05 -14.44 -1.45
N ASP A 369 30.95 -13.30 -2.11
CA ASP A 369 32.09 -12.67 -2.79
C ASP A 369 33.21 -12.29 -1.82
N LEU A 370 32.86 -11.89 -0.59
CA LEU A 370 33.82 -11.59 0.46
C LEU A 370 34.57 -12.85 0.92
N ILE A 371 33.86 -13.91 1.28
CA ILE A 371 34.51 -15.12 1.81
C ILE A 371 35.33 -15.85 0.74
N LEU A 372 34.93 -15.82 -0.54
CA LEU A 372 35.70 -16.40 -1.63
C LEU A 372 37.05 -15.70 -1.85
N LYS A 373 37.16 -14.40 -1.54
CA LYS A 373 38.43 -13.66 -1.61
C LYS A 373 39.44 -14.07 -0.54
N PHE A 374 38.96 -14.66 0.56
CA PHE A 374 39.77 -15.06 1.71
C PHE A 374 39.59 -16.54 2.03
N GLU A 375 39.25 -17.37 1.02
CA GLU A 375 38.95 -18.81 1.20
C GLU A 375 40.11 -19.54 1.90
N ASP A 376 41.35 -19.12 1.65
CA ASP A 376 42.57 -19.67 2.25
C ASP A 376 42.71 -19.43 3.75
N ARG A 377 41.95 -18.49 4.31
CA ARG A 377 41.97 -18.14 5.75
C ARG A 377 41.02 -18.98 6.59
N PHE A 378 40.16 -19.77 5.96
CA PHE A 378 39.16 -20.59 6.64
C PHE A 378 39.62 -22.04 6.78
N ASP A 379 39.35 -22.64 7.93
CA ASP A 379 39.67 -24.05 8.16
C ASP A 379 38.80 -24.94 7.25
N ASN A 380 39.39 -25.97 6.64
CA ASN A 380 38.65 -26.91 5.77
C ASN A 380 37.48 -27.63 6.46
N GLY A 381 37.51 -27.70 7.80
CA GLY A 381 36.44 -28.25 8.63
C GLY A 381 35.49 -27.20 9.24
N GLY A 382 35.77 -25.91 9.03
CA GLY A 382 34.98 -24.79 9.54
C GLY A 382 33.60 -24.68 8.89
N SER A 383 32.71 -23.93 9.53
CA SER A 383 31.32 -23.72 9.07
C SER A 383 31.30 -22.98 7.73
N VAL A 384 32.20 -22.02 7.50
CA VAL A 384 32.36 -21.30 6.21
C VAL A 384 32.67 -22.28 5.07
N SER A 385 33.68 -23.14 5.24
CA SER A 385 34.09 -24.13 4.23
C SER A 385 33.00 -25.17 3.94
N GLN A 386 32.31 -25.65 4.98
CA GLN A 386 31.19 -26.57 4.83
C GLN A 386 30.01 -25.92 4.10
N TRP A 387 29.70 -24.68 4.43
CA TRP A 387 28.62 -23.93 3.79
C TRP A 387 28.90 -23.67 2.30
N LEU A 388 30.11 -23.21 1.95
CA LEU A 388 30.53 -23.05 0.56
C LEU A 388 30.44 -24.36 -0.23
N THR A 389 30.80 -25.49 0.39
CA THR A 389 30.68 -26.81 -0.23
C THR A 389 29.22 -27.16 -0.50
N SER A 390 28.31 -26.86 0.43
CA SER A 390 26.88 -27.11 0.27
C SER A 390 26.26 -26.28 -0.87
N LEU A 391 26.71 -25.04 -1.07
CA LEU A 391 26.27 -24.20 -2.19
C LEU A 391 26.67 -24.80 -3.54
N LYS A 392 27.92 -25.29 -3.66
CA LYS A 392 28.44 -25.92 -4.89
C LYS A 392 27.68 -27.20 -5.26
N GLN A 393 27.14 -27.91 -4.28
CA GLN A 393 26.36 -29.14 -4.48
C GLN A 393 24.92 -28.86 -4.93
N ASN A 394 24.34 -27.70 -4.61
CA ASN A 394 22.98 -27.34 -4.98
C ASN A 394 22.85 -26.68 -6.37
N VAL A 395 23.97 -26.37 -7.04
CA VAL A 395 24.03 -25.77 -8.39
C VAL A 395 24.26 -26.83 -9.49
N MET A 396 24.59 -28.07 -9.11
CA MET A 396 24.62 -29.26 -9.99
C MET A 396 23.30 -30.02 -9.87
#